data_AF-A0A5C6QLH9-F1
#
_entry.id   AF-A0A5C6QLH9-F1
#
_cell.length_a   1.000
_cell.length_b   1.000
_cell.length_c   1.000
_cell.angle_alpha   90.00
_cell.angle_beta   90.00
_cell.angle_gamma   90.00
#
_symmetry.space_group_name_H-M   'P 1'
#
loop_
_entity.id
_entity.type
_entity.pdbx_description
1 polymer ?
#
loop_
_entity_poly.entity_id
_entity_poly.type
_entity_poly.pdbx_seq_one_letter_code
_entity_poly.pdbx_strand_id
1 'polypeptide(L)'
;MKARQHYYFFITVIFVTLLLLFAHEFLPDALRKRIFQFPEIDTIGHLTSFFILTWVSHSIIKLSLSLSVPLLIFYGALTEIGQSFLGYRNGQFGDFVADVVGISLFALAKWLYRNFFRKTKVNKQ
;
A
#
# COMPACT_ATOMS: atom_id res chain seq x y z
N MET A 1 19.75 1.64 -10.03
CA MET A 1 19.18 0.28 -10.14
C MET A 1 18.69 0.10 -11.56
N LYS A 2 19.03 -1.02 -12.21
CA LYS A 2 18.69 -1.27 -13.63
C LYS A 2 17.22 -1.69 -13.73
N ALA A 3 16.49 -1.26 -14.76
CA ALA A 3 15.06 -1.53 -14.98
C ALA A 3 14.65 -3.02 -14.80
N ARG A 4 15.56 -3.94 -15.11
CA ARG A 4 15.39 -5.39 -14.93
C ARG A 4 15.13 -5.82 -13.48
N GLN A 5 15.71 -5.14 -12.49
CA GLN A 5 15.52 -5.47 -11.07
C GLN A 5 14.09 -5.14 -10.58
N HIS A 6 13.47 -4.12 -11.15
CA HIS A 6 12.07 -3.77 -10.83
C HIS A 6 11.09 -4.82 -11.37
N TYR A 7 11.39 -5.41 -12.53
CA TYR A 7 10.57 -6.45 -13.13
C TYR A 7 10.61 -7.76 -12.32
N TYR A 8 11.80 -8.22 -11.91
CA TYR A 8 11.93 -9.40 -11.05
C TYR A 8 11.23 -9.20 -9.72
N PHE A 9 11.39 -8.04 -9.08
CA PHE A 9 10.66 -7.71 -7.86
C PHE A 9 9.15 -7.83 -8.04
N PHE A 10 8.60 -7.33 -9.16
CA PHE A 10 7.17 -7.42 -9.45
C PHE A 10 6.68 -8.85 -9.65
N ILE A 11 7.42 -9.65 -10.42
CA ILE A 11 7.10 -11.07 -10.60
C ILE A 11 7.11 -11.78 -9.26
N THR A 12 8.11 -11.51 -8.42
CA THR A 12 8.20 -12.13 -7.09
C THR A 12 7.01 -11.71 -6.22
N VAL A 13 6.64 -10.43 -6.19
CA VAL A 13 5.47 -9.96 -5.44
C VAL A 13 4.20 -10.64 -5.94
N ILE A 14 3.95 -10.67 -7.26
CA ILE A 14 2.76 -11.32 -7.83
C ILE A 14 2.73 -12.81 -7.47
N PHE A 15 3.86 -13.50 -7.63
CA PHE A 15 3.97 -14.93 -7.35
C PHE A 15 3.74 -15.24 -5.86
N VAL A 16 4.31 -14.44 -4.96
CA VAL A 16 4.11 -14.56 -3.51
C VAL A 16 2.64 -14.29 -3.16
N THR A 17 2.01 -13.27 -3.74
CA THR A 17 0.59 -13.00 -3.51
C THR A 17 -0.30 -14.15 -3.98
N LEU A 18 -0.03 -14.73 -5.16
CA LEU A 18 -0.76 -15.90 -5.66
C LEU A 18 -0.58 -17.13 -4.76
N LEU A 19 0.64 -17.37 -4.28
CA LEU A 19 0.91 -18.43 -3.31
C LEU A 19 0.16 -18.22 -1.99
N LEU A 20 0.10 -16.98 -1.48
CA LEU A 20 -0.64 -16.66 -0.26
C LEU A 20 -2.15 -16.85 -0.44
N LEU A 21 -2.69 -16.46 -1.60
CA LEU A 21 -4.11 -16.69 -1.95
C LEU A 21 -4.43 -18.19 -2.05
N PHE A 22 -3.53 -18.99 -2.63
CA PHE A 22 -3.68 -20.44 -2.69
C PHE A 22 -3.55 -21.09 -1.30
N ALA A 23 -2.58 -20.66 -0.50
CA ALA A 23 -2.38 -21.16 0.87
C ALA A 23 -3.56 -20.85 1.80
N HIS A 24 -4.27 -19.75 1.57
CA HIS A 24 -5.50 -19.42 2.29
C HIS A 24 -6.59 -20.51 2.14
N GLU A 25 -6.66 -21.20 1.01
CA GLU A 25 -7.63 -22.27 0.77
C GLU A 25 -7.36 -23.55 1.58
N PHE A 26 -6.11 -23.73 2.04
CA PHE A 26 -5.71 -24.85 2.90
C PHE A 26 -5.81 -24.53 4.40
N LEU A 27 -6.25 -23.33 4.78
CA LEU A 27 -6.36 -22.92 6.17
C LEU A 27 -7.65 -23.45 6.82
N PRO A 28 -7.58 -24.14 7.98
CA PRO A 28 -8.78 -24.59 8.69
C PRO A 28 -9.75 -23.45 8.99
N ASP A 29 -11.05 -23.67 8.80
CA ASP A 29 -12.09 -22.62 8.93
C ASP A 29 -12.06 -21.90 10.28
N ALA A 30 -11.72 -22.60 11.37
CA ALA A 30 -11.59 -22.03 12.70
C ALA A 30 -10.43 -21.02 12.81
N LEU A 31 -9.30 -21.30 12.14
CA LEU A 31 -8.16 -20.39 12.11
C LEU A 31 -8.39 -19.24 11.13
N ARG A 32 -8.98 -19.52 9.97
CA ARG A 32 -9.34 -18.50 8.98
C ARG A 32 -10.32 -17.48 9.56
N LYS A 33 -11.42 -17.92 10.18
CA LYS A 33 -12.35 -16.98 10.84
C LYS A 33 -11.67 -16.15 11.92
N ARG A 34 -10.80 -16.76 12.74
CA ARG A 34 -10.12 -16.02 13.81
C ARG A 34 -9.13 -14.99 13.26
N ILE A 35 -8.33 -15.34 12.25
CA ILE A 35 -7.32 -14.45 11.65
C ILE A 35 -7.99 -13.27 10.91
N PHE A 36 -9.00 -13.53 10.09
CA PHE A 36 -9.63 -12.50 9.26
C PHE A 36 -10.72 -11.68 9.98
N GLN A 37 -11.06 -12.03 11.23
CA GLN A 37 -11.95 -11.22 12.08
C GLN A 37 -11.21 -10.21 12.96
N PHE A 38 -9.87 -10.18 12.95
CA PHE A 38 -9.13 -9.15 13.67
C PHE A 38 -9.20 -7.82 12.91
N PRO A 39 -9.82 -6.78 13.48
CA PRO A 39 -9.90 -5.45 12.85
C PRO A 39 -8.50 -4.88 12.56
N GLU A 40 -7.52 -5.26 13.37
CA GLU A 40 -6.13 -4.82 13.23
C GLU A 40 -5.47 -5.29 11.92
N ILE A 41 -5.79 -6.49 11.44
CA ILE A 41 -5.23 -7.00 10.17
C ILE A 41 -5.75 -6.19 8.99
N ASP A 42 -7.01 -5.77 9.07
CA ASP A 42 -7.68 -4.95 8.07
C ASP A 42 -7.03 -3.58 7.95
N THR A 43 -6.84 -2.91 9.08
CA THR A 43 -6.16 -1.61 9.17
C THR A 43 -4.68 -1.67 8.73
N ILE A 44 -3.96 -2.76 9.06
CA ILE A 44 -2.59 -3.00 8.56
C ILE A 44 -2.60 -3.19 7.04
N GLY A 45 -3.61 -3.88 6.51
CA GLY A 45 -3.84 -4.06 5.09
C GLY A 45 -4.03 -2.74 4.37
N HIS A 46 -4.88 -1.86 4.88
CA HIS A 46 -5.10 -0.50 4.39
C HIS A 46 -3.82 0.34 4.36
N LEU A 47 -3.09 0.40 5.48
CA LEU A 47 -1.81 1.10 5.55
C LEU A 47 -0.81 0.59 4.49
N THR A 48 -0.62 -0.73 4.42
CA THR A 48 0.37 -1.36 3.54
C THR A 48 -0.03 -1.22 2.07
N SER A 49 -1.31 -1.42 1.77
CA SER A 49 -1.83 -1.35 0.40
C SER A 49 -1.75 0.07 -0.15
N PHE A 50 -2.14 1.10 0.63
CA PHE A 50 -2.03 2.49 0.19
C PHE A 50 -0.58 2.98 0.10
N PHE A 51 0.33 2.48 0.94
CA PHE A 51 1.76 2.72 0.77
C PHE A 51 2.25 2.18 -0.59
N ILE A 52 1.95 0.91 -0.90
CA ILE A 52 2.36 0.25 -2.15
C ILE A 52 1.69 0.92 -3.35
N LEU A 53 0.40 1.26 -3.25
CA LEU A 53 -0.37 1.92 -4.30
C LEU A 53 0.20 3.31 -4.60
N THR A 54 0.60 4.07 -3.58
CA THR A 54 1.28 5.35 -3.75
C THR A 54 2.63 5.16 -4.43
N TRP A 55 3.40 4.13 -4.02
CA TRP A 55 4.68 3.81 -4.64
C TRP A 55 4.55 3.45 -6.12
N VAL A 56 3.58 2.61 -6.47
CA VAL A 56 3.26 2.20 -7.84
C VAL A 56 2.81 3.41 -8.66
N SER A 57 1.87 4.20 -8.14
CA SER A 57 1.37 5.41 -8.81
C SER A 57 2.49 6.39 -9.13
N HIS A 58 3.38 6.63 -8.16
CA HIS A 58 4.48 7.56 -8.34
C HIS A 58 5.63 7.00 -9.21
N SER A 59 5.99 5.73 -9.04
CA SER A 59 7.21 5.18 -9.64
C SER A 59 6.97 4.53 -11.01
N ILE A 60 5.79 3.95 -11.21
CA ILE A 60 5.46 3.18 -12.42
C ILE A 60 4.59 4.00 -13.34
N ILE A 61 3.47 4.53 -12.82
CA ILE A 61 2.55 5.40 -13.57
C ILE A 61 3.18 6.79 -13.77
N LYS A 62 4.28 7.09 -13.05
CA LYS A 62 5.03 8.36 -13.12
C LYS A 62 4.18 9.58 -12.76
N LEU A 63 3.14 9.40 -11.95
CA LEU A 63 2.36 10.52 -11.44
C LEU A 63 3.22 11.35 -10.50
N SER A 64 3.08 12.67 -10.60
CA SER A 64 3.77 13.58 -9.68
C SER A 64 3.24 13.34 -8.26
N LEU A 65 4.13 13.38 -7.27
CA LEU A 65 3.75 13.10 -5.89
C LEU A 65 2.67 14.09 -5.41
N SER A 66 2.76 15.35 -5.86
CA SER A 66 1.77 16.41 -5.59
C SER A 66 0.37 16.10 -6.12
N LEU A 67 0.25 15.26 -7.15
CA LEU A 67 -1.01 14.84 -7.73
C LEU A 67 -1.47 13.48 -7.19
N SER A 68 -0.54 12.54 -7.01
CA SER A 68 -0.84 11.21 -6.43
C SER A 68 -1.39 11.29 -5.01
N VAL A 69 -0.81 12.12 -4.14
CA VAL A 69 -1.23 12.20 -2.73
C VAL A 69 -2.70 12.63 -2.58
N PRO A 70 -3.15 13.80 -3.11
CA PRO A 70 -4.54 14.21 -2.94
C PRO A 70 -5.52 13.26 -3.65
N LEU A 71 -5.15 12.70 -4.81
CA LEU A 71 -6.00 11.73 -5.50
C LEU A 71 -6.18 10.44 -4.71
N LEU A 72 -5.12 9.91 -4.11
CA LEU A 72 -5.19 8.68 -3.33
C LEU A 72 -5.91 8.89 -2.00
N ILE A 73 -5.77 10.04 -1.35
CA ILE A 73 -6.57 10.38 -0.17
C ILE A 73 -8.06 10.45 -0.54
N PHE A 74 -8.39 11.12 -1.65
CA PHE A 74 -9.77 11.17 -2.13
C PHE A 74 -10.31 9.78 -2.48
N TYR A 75 -9.50 8.96 -3.13
CA TYR A 75 -9.82 7.57 -3.42
C TYR A 75 -10.08 6.74 -2.16
N GLY A 76 -9.25 6.87 -1.11
CA GLY A 76 -9.46 6.20 0.19
C GLY A 76 -10.76 6.61 0.87
N ALA A 77 -11.12 7.90 0.80
CA ALA A 77 -12.41 8.35 1.32
C ALA A 77 -13.58 7.71 0.55
N LEU A 78 -13.46 7.58 -0.78
CA LEU A 78 -14.47 6.92 -1.60
C LEU A 78 -14.57 5.42 -1.32
N THR A 79 -13.46 4.74 -1.00
CA THR A 79 -13.51 3.31 -0.65
C THR A 79 -14.23 3.09 0.66
N GLU A 80 -14.02 3.93 1.68
CA GLU A 80 -14.74 3.83 2.96
C GLU A 80 -16.23 4.14 2.83
N ILE A 81 -16.57 5.16 2.04
CA ILE A 81 -17.97 5.44 1.68
C ILE A 81 -18.57 4.24 0.95
N GLY A 82 -17.88 3.68 -0.03
CA GLY A 82 -18.29 2.47 -0.74
C GLY A 82 -18.51 1.30 0.21
N GLN A 83 -17.61 1.10 1.18
CA GLN A 83 -17.74 0.07 2.19
C GLN A 83 -18.96 0.28 3.08
N SER A 84 -19.36 1.51 3.40
CA SER A 84 -20.59 1.75 4.18
C SER A 84 -21.88 1.21 3.52
N PHE A 85 -21.85 0.94 2.21
CA PHE A 85 -22.96 0.31 1.47
C PHE A 85 -22.85 -1.21 1.35
N LEU A 86 -21.72 -1.81 1.76
CA LEU A 86 -21.50 -3.26 1.72
C LEU A 86 -22.12 -3.87 2.98
N GLY A 87 -23.30 -4.47 2.88
CA GLY A 87 -24.05 -5.02 4.02
C GLY A 87 -23.35 -6.10 4.89
N TYR A 88 -22.09 -6.45 4.59
CA TYR A 88 -21.25 -7.38 5.34
C TYR A 88 -20.02 -6.71 6.00
N ARG A 89 -19.74 -5.44 5.73
CA ARG A 89 -18.61 -4.68 6.30
C ARG A 89 -18.96 -3.20 6.29
N ASN A 90 -18.83 -2.52 7.43
CA ASN A 90 -18.99 -1.07 7.47
C ASN A 90 -17.65 -0.38 7.25
N GLY A 91 -17.68 0.78 6.60
CA GLY A 91 -16.52 1.66 6.55
C GLY A 91 -16.12 2.10 7.96
N GLN A 92 -14.82 2.12 8.24
CA GLN A 92 -14.25 2.50 9.52
C GLN A 92 -13.34 3.72 9.34
N PHE A 93 -13.55 4.74 10.16
CA PHE A 93 -12.70 5.92 10.11
C PHE A 93 -11.22 5.59 10.41
N GLY A 94 -10.95 4.55 11.21
CA GLY A 94 -9.59 4.07 11.46
C GLY A 94 -8.88 3.57 10.20
N ASP A 95 -9.61 2.91 9.30
CA ASP A 95 -9.09 2.41 8.03
C ASP A 95 -8.75 3.57 7.09
N PHE A 96 -9.60 4.59 7.00
CA PHE A 96 -9.28 5.84 6.28
C PHE A 96 -7.99 6.50 6.80
N VAL A 97 -7.82 6.57 8.12
CA VAL A 97 -6.61 7.13 8.73
C VAL A 97 -5.38 6.28 8.35
N ALA A 98 -5.52 4.95 8.35
CA ALA A 98 -4.46 4.05 7.93
C ALA A 98 -4.06 4.27 6.47
N ASP A 99 -5.01 4.51 5.57
CA ASP A 99 -4.75 4.88 4.17
C ASP A 99 -3.89 6.14 4.07
N VAL A 100 -4.31 7.21 4.77
CA VAL A 100 -3.61 8.50 4.79
C VAL A 100 -2.20 8.34 5.35
N VAL A 101 -2.03 7.54 6.40
CA VAL A 101 -0.72 7.22 6.98
C VAL A 101 0.15 6.45 5.98
N GLY A 102 -0.39 5.46 5.29
CA GLY A 102 0.32 4.70 4.24
C GLY A 102 0.83 5.59 3.11
N ILE A 103 -0.02 6.49 2.59
CA ILE A 103 0.34 7.49 1.57
C ILE A 103 1.46 8.40 2.08
N SER A 104 1.31 8.90 3.32
CA SER A 104 2.25 9.85 3.94
C SER A 104 3.61 9.21 4.21
N LEU A 105 3.63 7.96 4.65
CA LEU A 105 4.87 7.19 4.87
C LEU A 105 5.66 7.05 3.57
N PHE A 106 5.00 6.80 2.43
CA PHE A 106 5.67 6.75 1.15
C PHE A 106 6.25 8.12 0.76
N ALA A 107 5.47 9.18 0.92
CA ALA A 107 5.92 10.55 0.65
C ALA A 107 7.16 10.91 1.48
N LEU A 108 7.14 10.59 2.78
CA LEU A 108 8.26 10.80 3.70
C LEU A 108 9.48 9.97 3.31
N ALA A 109 9.30 8.67 3.05
CA ALA A 109 10.40 7.79 2.61
C ALA A 109 11.06 8.32 1.34
N LYS A 110 10.27 8.82 0.39
CA LYS A 110 10.79 9.44 -0.85
C LYS A 110 11.54 10.73 -0.59
N TRP A 111 11.03 11.58 0.31
CA TRP A 111 11.69 12.82 0.72
C TRP A 111 13.04 12.55 1.40
N LEU A 112 13.08 11.61 2.36
CA LEU A 112 14.30 11.17 3.01
C LEU A 112 15.30 10.63 1.98
N TYR A 113 14.87 9.72 1.11
CA TYR A 113 15.72 9.18 0.06
C TYR A 113 16.34 10.28 -0.83
N ARG A 114 15.54 11.28 -1.22
CA ARG A 114 16.03 12.44 -1.98
C ARG A 114 17.04 13.26 -1.18
N ASN A 115 16.77 13.56 0.09
CA ASN A 115 17.66 14.42 0.89
C ASN A 115 19.00 13.75 1.19
N PHE A 116 19.01 12.45 1.54
CA PHE A 116 20.23 11.73 1.92
C PHE A 116 21.08 11.27 0.71
N PHE A 117 20.46 10.69 -0.33
CA PHE A 117 21.20 10.10 -1.45
C PHE A 117 21.50 11.08 -2.59
N ARG A 118 20.77 12.20 -2.69
CA ARG A 118 21.05 13.21 -3.72
C ARG A 118 22.12 14.21 -3.27
N LYS A 119 22.20 14.52 -1.96
CA LYS A 119 23.27 15.38 -1.40
C LYS A 119 24.65 14.70 -1.46
N THR A 120 24.72 13.39 -1.28
CA THR A 120 25.98 12.63 -1.36
C THR A 120 26.58 12.54 -2.76
N LYS A 121 25.80 12.73 -3.83
CA LYS A 121 26.35 12.84 -5.20
C LYS A 121 26.88 14.22 -5.54
N VAL A 122 26.32 15.28 -4.96
CA VAL A 122 26.77 16.67 -5.18
C VAL A 122 28.04 16.97 -4.40
N ASN A 123 28.22 16.37 -3.21
CA ASN A 123 29.42 16.57 -2.39
C ASN A 123 30.63 15.70 -2.78
N LYS A 124 30.56 15.03 -3.94
CA LYS A 124 31.62 14.18 -4.52
C LYS A 124 32.06 14.64 -5.92
N GLN A 125 31.57 15.79 -6.38
CA GLN A 125 32.07 16.51 -7.56
C GLN A 125 32.86 17.72 -7.08
#